data_AF-A0A7J9CWV7-F1
#
_entry.id   AF-A0A7J9CWV7-F1
#
_cell.length_a   1.000
_cell.length_b   1.000
_cell.length_c   1.000
_cell.angle_alpha   90.00
_cell.angle_beta   90.00
_cell.angle_gamma   90.00
#
_symmetry.space_group_name_H-M   'P 1'
#
loop_
_entity.id
_entity.type
_entity.pdbx_description
1 polymer ?
#
loop_
_entity_poly.entity_id
_entity_poly.type
_entity_poly.pdbx_seq_one_letter_code
_entity_poly.pdbx_strand_id
1 'polypeptide(L)'
;MSIPGKEKLVQEVVGTLHDNGIRGQPMWDSHNKVYKSFSDVIEGKERRFHQTLLGKRVDYLGRSVIVVGPSRSLHRCGLPCEIAIELFQTFVIRGLIRQHLASNIGVSKSKIRHITSQL
;
A
#
# COMPACT_ATOMS: atom_id res chain seq x y z
N MET A 1 41.02 -2.63 31.26
CA MET A 1 41.34 -1.23 30.88
C MET A 1 40.17 -0.70 30.05
N SER A 2 39.09 -0.29 30.71
CA SER A 2 37.95 0.34 30.01
C SER A 2 38.36 1.74 29.61
N ILE A 3 38.34 2.03 28.31
CA ILE A 3 38.72 3.35 27.77
C ILE A 3 37.60 4.32 28.14
N PRO A 4 37.83 5.29 29.05
CA PRO A 4 36.80 6.24 29.45
C PRO A 4 36.36 7.03 28.22
N GLY A 5 35.06 6.98 27.89
CA GLY A 5 34.48 7.73 26.78
C GLY A 5 33.93 6.89 25.62
N LYS A 6 34.48 5.70 25.33
CA LYS A 6 33.89 4.81 24.30
C LYS A 6 32.52 4.28 24.71
N GLU A 7 32.37 3.92 25.98
CA GLU A 7 31.09 3.49 26.54
C GLU A 7 30.05 4.62 26.45
N LYS A 8 30.44 5.88 26.67
CA LYS A 8 29.54 7.03 26.54
C LYS A 8 29.06 7.24 25.11
N LEU A 9 29.97 7.15 24.13
CA LEU A 9 29.62 7.28 22.72
C LEU A 9 28.65 6.18 22.27
N VAL A 10 28.89 4.94 22.69
CA VAL A 10 27.98 3.82 22.38
C VAL A 10 26.61 4.04 23.03
N GLN A 11 26.56 4.48 24.29
CA GLN A 11 25.30 4.80 24.97
C GLN A 11 24.53 5.93 24.30
N GLU A 12 25.24 6.94 23.78
CA GLU A 12 24.65 8.05 23.03
C GLU A 12 24.06 7.58 21.70
N VAL A 13 24.80 6.78 20.92
CA VAL A 13 24.30 6.20 19.66
C VAL A 13 23.07 5.30 19.90
N VAL A 14 23.11 4.45 20.93
CA VAL A 14 21.98 3.59 21.30
C VAL A 14 20.78 4.43 21.77
N GLY A 15 21.03 5.49 22.54
CA GLY A 15 20.01 6.43 22.99
C GLY A 15 19.31 7.11 21.81
N THR A 16 20.07 7.67 20.88
CA THR A 16 19.53 8.29 19.65
C THR A 16 18.77 7.30 18.78
N LEU A 17 19.27 6.06 18.64
CA LEU A 17 18.59 5.03 17.86
C LEU A 17 17.23 4.65 18.48
N HIS A 18 17.17 4.54 19.80
CA HIS A 18 15.94 4.23 20.52
C HIS A 18 14.97 5.41 20.46
N ASP A 19 15.42 6.59 20.89
CA ASP A 19 14.62 7.81 20.96
C ASP A 19 15.46 9.08 20.73
N ASN A 20 15.41 9.59 19.50
CA ASN A 20 16.14 10.77 19.06
C ASN A 20 15.42 12.05 19.52
N GLY A 21 15.81 12.57 20.68
CA GLY A 21 15.27 13.83 21.23
C GLY A 21 15.02 13.79 22.73
N ILE A 22 14.93 12.61 23.35
CA ILE A 22 14.71 12.50 24.81
C ILE A 22 15.82 13.14 25.65
N ARG A 23 17.08 13.14 25.17
CA ARG A 23 18.26 13.60 25.93
C ARG A 23 18.81 14.97 25.51
N GLY A 24 18.09 15.74 24.69
CA GLY A 24 18.52 17.08 24.29
C GLY A 24 18.36 17.34 22.79
N GLN A 25 19.37 17.96 22.16
CA GLN A 25 19.31 18.26 20.74
C GLN A 25 19.29 16.97 19.91
N PRO A 26 18.30 16.80 19.01
CA PRO A 26 18.22 15.60 18.19
C PRO A 26 19.40 15.57 17.21
N MET A 27 19.81 14.38 16.81
CA MET A 27 20.81 14.22 15.75
C MET A 27 20.18 14.47 14.38
N TRP A 28 20.92 15.19 13.54
CA TRP A 28 20.51 15.61 12.20
C TRP A 28 21.34 14.89 11.14
N ASP A 29 20.73 14.65 9.99
CA ASP A 29 21.42 14.19 8.79
C ASP A 29 22.19 15.34 8.10
N SER A 30 22.97 14.98 7.08
CA SER A 30 23.72 15.95 6.25
C SER A 30 22.82 16.91 5.46
N HIS A 31 21.51 16.65 5.40
CA HIS A 31 20.49 17.46 4.71
C HIS A 31 19.61 18.25 5.71
N ASN A 32 20.05 18.41 6.95
CA ASN A 32 19.36 19.15 8.00
C ASN A 32 17.95 18.59 8.31
N LYS A 33 17.79 17.27 8.24
CA LYS A 33 16.60 16.54 8.68
C LYS A 33 16.95 15.68 9.90
N VAL A 34 16.05 15.69 10.88
CA VAL A 34 16.21 14.88 12.10
C VAL A 34 16.14 13.38 11.76
N TYR A 35 17.07 12.59 12.28
CA TYR A 35 17.03 11.13 12.16
C TYR A 35 15.79 10.56 12.87
N LYS A 36 15.10 9.62 12.22
CA LYS A 36 13.95 8.91 12.82
C LYS A 36 14.44 7.80 13.74
N SER A 37 14.01 7.79 14.99
CA SER A 37 14.30 6.76 15.99
C SER A 37 13.36 5.54 15.90
N PHE A 38 13.54 4.54 16.76
CA PHE A 38 12.58 3.44 16.88
C PHE A 38 11.25 3.87 17.49
N SER A 39 11.26 4.68 18.56
CA SER A 39 10.04 5.28 19.14
C SER A 39 9.26 6.01 18.06
N ASP A 40 9.95 6.80 17.25
CA ASP A 40 9.40 7.46 16.07
C ASP A 40 8.75 6.47 15.11
N VAL A 41 9.31 5.30 14.84
CA VAL A 41 8.73 4.36 13.86
C VAL A 41 7.44 3.69 14.37
N ILE A 42 7.23 3.68 15.68
CA ILE A 42 6.10 3.00 16.35
C ILE A 42 5.02 4.00 16.75
N GLU A 43 5.38 5.14 17.35
CA GLU A 43 4.47 6.10 17.94
C GLU A 43 4.11 7.26 17.00
N GLY A 44 2.81 7.50 16.85
CA GLY A 44 2.28 8.64 16.10
C GLY A 44 1.45 8.27 14.87
N LYS A 45 0.79 9.29 14.30
CA LYS A 45 -0.28 9.15 13.30
C LYS A 45 0.20 8.63 11.92
N GLU A 46 1.46 8.86 11.57
CA GLU A 46 2.06 8.47 10.28
C GLU A 46 2.93 7.21 10.37
N ARG A 47 2.80 6.43 11.45
CA ARG A 47 3.77 5.38 11.80
C ARG A 47 3.22 3.97 11.61
N ARG A 48 4.10 2.96 11.74
CA ARG A 48 3.81 1.57 11.32
C ARG A 48 2.56 0.99 11.97
N PHE A 49 2.25 1.36 13.22
CA PHE A 49 1.04 0.88 13.88
C PHE A 49 -0.23 1.31 13.12
N HIS A 50 -0.38 2.60 12.83
CA HIS A 50 -1.58 3.10 12.15
C HIS A 50 -1.60 2.75 10.65
N GLN A 51 -0.46 2.90 9.96
CA GLN A 51 -0.40 2.71 8.51
C GLN A 51 -0.24 1.25 8.06
N THR A 52 0.20 0.35 8.93
CA THR A 52 0.44 -1.06 8.57
C THR A 52 -0.51 -2.00 9.29
N LEU A 53 -0.95 -1.69 10.52
CA LEU A 53 -1.85 -2.58 11.26
C LEU A 53 -3.33 -2.19 11.13
N LEU A 54 -3.67 -0.90 11.10
CA LEU A 54 -5.09 -0.46 11.07
C LEU A 54 -5.65 -0.21 9.67
N GLY A 55 -4.81 0.19 8.71
CA GLY A 55 -5.21 0.35 7.31
C GLY A 55 -4.21 -0.34 6.40
N LYS A 56 -4.65 -1.34 5.63
CA LYS A 56 -3.82 -1.99 4.61
C LYS A 56 -4.36 -1.69 3.22
N ARG A 57 -3.46 -1.66 2.24
CA ARG A 57 -3.86 -1.73 0.84
C ARG A 57 -4.40 -3.14 0.59
N VAL A 58 -5.53 -3.22 -0.12
CA VAL A 58 -6.25 -4.47 -0.39
C VAL A 58 -6.27 -4.67 -1.90
N ASP A 59 -6.15 -5.92 -2.33
CA ASP A 59 -6.36 -6.28 -3.74
C ASP A 59 -7.85 -6.26 -4.10
N TYR A 60 -8.18 -6.27 -5.39
CA TYR A 60 -9.57 -6.25 -5.87
C TYR A 60 -10.38 -5.04 -5.35
N LEU A 61 -9.74 -3.87 -5.29
CA LEU A 61 -10.41 -2.59 -5.02
C LEU A 61 -10.29 -1.64 -6.21
N GLY A 62 -11.28 -0.76 -6.36
CA GLY A 62 -11.30 0.26 -7.41
C GLY A 62 -11.85 1.58 -6.88
N ARG A 63 -11.52 2.68 -7.55
CA ARG A 63 -12.04 4.02 -7.25
C ARG A 63 -12.49 4.68 -8.55
N SER A 64 -13.60 5.39 -8.51
CA SER A 64 -14.11 6.17 -9.64
C SER A 64 -14.97 7.33 -9.15
N VAL A 65 -15.29 8.25 -10.05
CA VAL A 65 -16.20 9.37 -9.79
C VAL A 65 -17.64 8.84 -9.77
N ILE A 66 -18.42 9.32 -8.80
CA ILE A 66 -19.84 8.95 -8.67
C ILE A 66 -20.67 9.95 -9.49
N VAL A 67 -21.53 9.43 -10.36
CA VAL A 67 -22.48 10.21 -11.16
C VAL A 67 -23.90 9.77 -10.82
N VAL A 68 -24.85 10.72 -10.81
CA VAL A 68 -26.25 10.46 -10.49
C VAL A 68 -26.89 9.57 -11.57
N GLY A 69 -27.49 8.44 -11.15
CA GLY A 69 -28.20 7.50 -12.02
C GLY A 69 -29.68 7.37 -11.61
N PRO A 70 -30.58 8.26 -12.08
CA PRO A 70 -31.94 8.40 -11.54
C PRO A 70 -32.86 7.19 -11.77
N SER A 71 -32.53 6.30 -12.70
CA SER A 71 -33.34 5.13 -13.06
C SER A 71 -32.95 3.83 -12.35
N ARG A 72 -32.01 3.86 -11.39
CA ARG A 72 -31.51 2.65 -10.72
C ARG A 72 -32.26 2.37 -9.42
N SER A 73 -32.57 1.10 -9.17
CA SER A 73 -33.11 0.66 -7.88
C SER A 73 -32.08 0.78 -6.76
N LEU A 74 -32.53 0.89 -5.50
CA LEU A 74 -31.68 1.06 -4.32
C LEU A 74 -30.55 0.02 -4.16
N HIS A 75 -30.76 -1.21 -4.63
CA HIS A 75 -29.79 -2.31 -4.52
C HIS A 75 -28.81 -2.40 -5.71
N ARG A 76 -28.90 -1.48 -6.69
CA ARG A 76 -28.10 -1.52 -7.92
C ARG A 76 -27.18 -0.32 -8.00
N CYS A 77 -25.95 -0.55 -8.47
CA CYS A 77 -25.03 0.50 -8.86
C CYS A 77 -24.56 0.33 -10.31
N GLY A 78 -23.99 1.39 -10.88
CA GLY A 78 -23.28 1.32 -12.16
C GLY A 78 -21.80 1.18 -11.90
N LEU A 79 -21.17 0.25 -12.61
CA LEU A 79 -19.72 0.08 -12.58
C LEU A 79 -19.18 0.27 -13.99
N PRO A 80 -18.16 1.14 -14.19
CA PRO A 80 -17.47 1.24 -15.48
C PRO A 80 -16.92 -0.12 -15.91
N CYS A 81 -16.99 -0.41 -17.20
CA CYS A 81 -16.60 -1.70 -17.77
C CYS A 81 -15.13 -2.02 -17.49
N GLU A 82 -14.27 -1.02 -17.57
CA GLU A 82 -12.82 -1.15 -17.38
C GLU A 82 -12.51 -1.58 -15.94
N ILE A 83 -13.19 -0.97 -14.96
CA ILE A 83 -13.04 -1.32 -13.54
C ILE A 83 -13.63 -2.71 -13.27
N ALA A 84 -14.79 -3.03 -13.84
CA ALA A 84 -15.40 -4.33 -13.68
C ALA A 84 -14.49 -5.47 -14.20
N ILE A 85 -13.91 -5.30 -15.37
CA ILE A 85 -13.02 -6.30 -15.97
C ILE A 85 -11.79 -6.56 -15.08
N GLU A 86 -11.20 -5.51 -14.51
CA GLU A 86 -10.03 -5.64 -13.64
C GLU A 86 -10.39 -6.30 -12.29
N LEU A 87 -11.48 -5.86 -11.65
CA LEU A 87 -11.94 -6.41 -10.38
C LEU A 87 -12.31 -7.89 -10.48
N PHE A 88 -12.92 -8.30 -11.60
CA PHE A 88 -13.41 -9.66 -11.80
C PHE A 88 -12.52 -10.49 -12.72
N GLN A 89 -11.28 -10.06 -13.00
CA GLN A 89 -10.40 -10.68 -13.99
C GLN A 89 -10.25 -12.19 -13.79
N THR A 90 -10.06 -12.64 -12.54
CA THR A 90 -9.94 -14.06 -12.19
C THR A 90 -11.20 -14.86 -12.57
N PHE A 91 -12.39 -14.30 -12.36
CA PHE A 91 -13.65 -14.95 -12.72
C PHE A 91 -13.88 -14.96 -14.23
N VAL A 92 -13.53 -13.87 -14.91
CA VAL A 92 -13.61 -13.77 -16.38
C VAL A 92 -12.69 -14.79 -17.04
N ILE A 93 -11.43 -14.89 -16.59
CA ILE A 93 -10.46 -15.89 -17.09
C ILE A 93 -11.03 -17.31 -16.90
N ARG A 94 -11.55 -17.60 -15.71
CA ARG A 94 -12.17 -18.91 -15.44
C ARG A 94 -13.35 -19.19 -16.36
N GLY A 95 -14.19 -18.19 -16.63
CA GLY A 95 -15.32 -18.29 -17.56
C GLY A 95 -14.87 -18.59 -19.00
N LEU A 96 -13.87 -17.84 -19.50
CA LEU A 96 -13.32 -18.01 -20.84
C LEU A 96 -12.76 -19.42 -21.08
N ILE A 97 -12.07 -19.97 -20.09
CA ILE A 97 -11.52 -21.34 -20.18
C ILE A 97 -12.66 -22.37 -20.13
N ARG A 98 -13.63 -22.22 -19.21
CA ARG A 98 -14.77 -23.15 -19.09
C ARG A 98 -15.64 -23.21 -20.34
N GLN A 99 -15.76 -22.11 -21.06
CA GLN A 99 -16.52 -22.02 -22.31
C GLN A 99 -15.67 -22.41 -23.53
N HIS A 100 -14.43 -22.86 -23.34
CA HIS A 100 -13.48 -23.16 -24.42
C HIS A 100 -13.19 -21.98 -25.36
N LEU A 101 -13.47 -20.75 -24.92
CA LEU A 101 -13.13 -19.53 -25.66
C LEU A 101 -11.65 -19.17 -25.52
N ALA A 102 -10.95 -19.72 -24.53
CA ALA A 102 -9.50 -19.61 -24.39
C ALA A 102 -8.92 -20.95 -23.95
N SER A 103 -7.76 -21.32 -24.51
CA SER A 103 -7.10 -22.59 -24.20
C SER A 103 -6.38 -22.60 -22.84
N ASN A 104 -5.93 -21.44 -22.37
CA ASN A 104 -5.24 -21.30 -21.10
C ASN A 104 -5.36 -19.88 -20.52
N ILE A 105 -4.80 -19.70 -19.32
CA ILE A 105 -4.79 -18.41 -18.59
C ILE A 105 -4.07 -17.32 -19.38
N GLY A 106 -2.96 -17.64 -20.05
CA GLY A 106 -2.18 -16.68 -20.83
C GLY A 106 -2.96 -16.10 -22.01
N VAL A 107 -3.62 -16.98 -22.79
CA VAL A 107 -4.51 -16.58 -23.90
C VAL A 107 -5.69 -15.77 -23.39
N SER A 108 -6.27 -16.16 -22.25
CA SER A 108 -7.37 -15.42 -21.62
C SER A 108 -6.95 -14.00 -21.24
N LYS A 109 -5.80 -13.83 -20.58
CA LYS A 109 -5.23 -12.52 -20.22
C LYS A 109 -4.90 -11.67 -21.45
N SER A 110 -4.46 -12.29 -22.54
CA SER A 110 -4.22 -11.58 -23.80
C SER A 110 -5.52 -11.04 -24.41
N LYS A 111 -6.56 -11.89 -24.48
CA LYS A 111 -7.88 -11.48 -24.97
C LYS A 111 -8.49 -10.36 -24.13
N ILE A 112 -8.43 -10.46 -22.80
CA ILE A 112 -8.93 -9.42 -21.89
C ILE A 112 -8.20 -8.10 -22.16
N ARG A 113 -6.86 -8.11 -22.23
CA ARG A 113 -6.08 -6.89 -22.52
C ARG A 113 -6.43 -6.25 -23.87
N HIS A 114 -6.66 -7.07 -24.89
CA HIS A 114 -7.08 -6.57 -26.20
C HIS A 114 -8.46 -5.91 -26.14
N ILE A 115 -9.41 -6.46 -25.39
CA ILE A 115 -10.72 -5.84 -25.20
C ILE A 115 -10.58 -4.52 -24.42
N THR A 116 -9.82 -4.53 -23.33
CA THR A 116 -9.61 -3.33 -22.51
C THR A 116 -8.93 -2.19 -23.27
N SER A 117 -8.09 -2.48 -24.28
CA SER A 117 -7.47 -1.42 -25.09
C SER A 117 -8.39 -0.83 -26.17
N GLN A 118 -9.58 -1.40 -26.37
CA GLN A 118 -10.60 -0.92 -27.31
C GLN A 118 -11.77 -0.21 -26.61
N LEU A 119 -11.81 -0.25 -25.28
CA LEU A 119 -12.76 0.49 -24.44
C LEU A 119 -12.17 1.87 -24.09
#